data_AF-A0A2M7JL19-F1
#
_entry.id   AF-A0A2M7JL19-F1
#
_cell.length_a   1.000
_cell.length_b   1.000
_cell.length_c   1.000
_cell.angle_alpha   90.00
_cell.angle_beta   90.00
_cell.angle_gamma   90.00
#
_symmetry.space_group_name_H-M   'P 1'
#
loop_
_entity.id
_entity.type
_entity.pdbx_description
1 polymer ?
#
loop_
_entity_poly.entity_id
_entity_poly.type
_entity_poly.pdbx_seq_one_letter_code
_entity_poly.pdbx_strand_id
1 'polypeptide(L)'
;MKKSVSAFLSIVLILGLLWGAYQWFFCRFYVAPGRMAIVIAKTGQGLPPGQILAKKGQKGIQEDVLGEGRHFRDPFLYDVEMRSAVTVPPGKIGLVTSKIGKELPQEDFLAEPGQKGIWRRLLGAGRYRLNPYGYQIDLLDAISIPIGYVGVVTSLSGSQAREGEFAGKGQKGVRADILQPGLYYANPKEFRIDVLEIGVNQVSLLGKEGSAVVTKKVALQQQANVAVGALQQQALKEQQERRRDYLEKARPGMVEQQPSPALLKKLPPGKGLPPPKPLAGAGAPVPGFVLDQFVTFPSRDGFEISLDMTVEFELKPESIAWIFRQFGDLPAVVDKIIMPQILSVSRLKGSAYRATDFIVGEGREKFQVDLKETLAKTLAERQIVIHNALIRHVNVPMQILEPIQQASIAQEEDLTNQEKQNTARKQAQLNTEISLIQQKGQEVAQQTERLKAVIMAEQEKSVAEIAGETLKKVSEIEKGAAAIRAEKTMKIGKARAEVVKKVEGEKAKGFILRAEALGDPQAFSLWEFAGRLNPEIKVNLIHAGEGTLWTDLEKAGMGELGGGAILQKKGR
;
A
#
# COMPACT_ATOMS: atom_id res chain seq x y z
N MET A 1 -68.50 15.05 98.92
CA MET A 1 -68.10 15.71 97.66
C MET A 1 -66.72 15.29 97.14
N LYS A 2 -65.65 15.23 97.95
CA LYS A 2 -64.32 14.79 97.46
C LYS A 2 -64.30 13.37 96.85
N LYS A 3 -65.03 12.41 97.44
CA LYS A 3 -65.11 11.03 96.94
C LYS A 3 -65.87 10.90 95.61
N SER A 4 -66.95 11.67 95.41
CA SER A 4 -67.73 11.65 94.16
C SER A 4 -66.99 12.34 93.01
N VAL A 5 -66.27 13.43 93.30
CA VAL A 5 -65.38 14.09 92.32
C VAL A 5 -64.19 13.20 91.96
N SER A 6 -63.58 12.52 92.95
CA SER A 6 -62.52 11.54 92.69
C SER A 6 -63.01 10.35 91.84
N ALA A 7 -64.21 9.83 92.11
CA ALA A 7 -64.82 8.74 91.34
C ALA A 7 -65.09 9.17 89.89
N PHE A 8 -65.62 10.38 89.69
CA PHE A 8 -65.84 10.95 88.37
C PHE A 8 -64.52 11.14 87.60
N LEU A 9 -63.48 11.67 88.26
CA LEU A 9 -62.16 11.83 87.64
C LEU A 9 -61.54 10.48 87.24
N SER A 10 -61.67 9.45 88.07
CA SER A 10 -61.20 8.10 87.73
C SER A 10 -61.98 7.48 86.57
N ILE A 11 -63.29 7.72 86.48
CA ILE A 11 -64.10 7.23 85.35
C ILE A 11 -63.70 7.94 84.05
N VAL A 12 -63.49 9.25 84.09
CA VAL A 12 -63.01 10.02 82.92
C VAL A 12 -61.61 9.56 82.50
N LEU A 13 -60.72 9.28 83.45
CA LEU A 13 -59.38 8.74 83.17
C LEU A 13 -59.47 7.34 82.52
N ILE A 14 -60.31 6.46 83.06
CA ILE A 14 -60.53 5.11 82.51
C ILE A 14 -61.14 5.19 81.11
N LEU A 15 -62.15 6.04 80.89
CA LEU A 15 -62.74 6.25 79.57
C LEU A 15 -61.73 6.85 78.58
N GLY A 16 -60.88 7.77 79.03
CA GLY A 16 -59.79 8.32 78.23
C GLY A 16 -58.73 7.26 77.85
N LEU A 17 -58.38 6.38 78.78
CA LEU A 17 -57.47 5.25 78.53
C LEU A 17 -58.10 4.21 77.61
N LEU A 18 -59.38 3.88 77.80
CA LEU A 18 -60.13 2.96 76.93
C LEU A 18 -60.28 3.54 75.52
N TRP A 19 -60.57 4.83 75.40
CA TRP A 19 -60.62 5.52 74.12
C TRP A 19 -59.25 5.56 73.43
N GLY A 20 -58.19 5.86 74.18
CA GLY A 20 -56.81 5.82 73.68
C GLY A 20 -56.40 4.41 73.24
N ALA A 21 -56.74 3.39 74.02
CA ALA A 21 -56.52 1.99 73.66
C ALA A 21 -57.33 1.61 72.43
N TYR A 22 -58.58 2.04 72.33
CA TYR A 22 -59.42 1.81 71.16
C TYR A 22 -58.81 2.40 69.88
N GLN A 23 -58.42 3.68 69.94
CA GLN A 23 -57.73 4.35 68.83
C GLN A 23 -56.41 3.65 68.46
N TRP A 24 -55.66 3.18 69.45
CA TRP A 24 -54.35 2.55 69.24
C TRP A 24 -54.42 1.12 68.71
N PHE A 25 -55.36 0.30 69.18
CA PHE A 25 -55.47 -1.11 68.82
C PHE A 25 -56.41 -1.37 67.64
N PHE A 26 -57.51 -0.62 67.52
CA PHE A 26 -58.54 -0.86 66.50
C PHE A 26 -58.47 0.13 65.34
N CYS A 27 -58.17 1.41 65.59
CA CYS A 27 -58.14 2.41 64.52
C CYS A 27 -56.77 2.49 63.81
N ARG A 28 -55.71 1.92 64.39
CA ARG A 28 -54.36 1.99 63.85
C ARG A 28 -54.14 0.92 62.79
N PHE A 29 -53.74 1.35 61.59
CA PHE A 29 -53.23 0.45 60.56
C PHE A 29 -51.95 1.02 59.95
N TYR A 30 -51.15 0.12 59.37
CA TYR A 30 -49.85 0.47 58.81
C TYR A 30 -49.83 0.23 57.31
N VAL A 31 -49.50 1.28 56.57
CA VAL A 31 -49.29 1.22 55.13
C VAL A 31 -47.82 0.93 54.87
N ALA A 32 -47.56 -0.28 54.37
CA ALA A 32 -46.22 -0.73 54.01
C ALA A 32 -45.61 0.19 52.93
N PRO A 33 -44.27 0.35 52.90
CA PRO A 33 -43.59 1.15 51.90
C PRO A 33 -44.00 0.73 50.49
N GLY A 34 -44.43 1.71 49.69
CA GLY A 34 -44.87 1.44 48.32
C GLY A 34 -46.26 0.86 48.12
N ARG A 35 -47.01 0.71 49.19
CA ARG A 35 -48.46 0.57 49.11
C ARG A 35 -49.11 1.92 49.39
N MET A 36 -50.36 2.02 49.00
CA MET A 36 -51.27 3.10 49.34
C MET A 36 -52.56 2.49 49.87
N ALA A 37 -53.17 3.18 50.82
CA ALA A 37 -54.46 2.79 51.37
C ALA A 37 -55.56 3.62 50.70
N ILE A 38 -56.49 2.93 50.03
CA ILE A 38 -57.72 3.51 49.50
C ILE A 38 -58.73 3.47 50.64
N VAL A 39 -59.27 4.64 50.98
CA VAL A 39 -60.23 4.79 52.07
C VAL A 39 -61.63 4.81 51.49
N ILE A 40 -62.52 3.96 52.00
CA ILE A 40 -63.94 3.92 51.61
C ILE A 40 -64.76 4.38 52.81
N ALA A 41 -65.36 5.57 52.72
CA ALA A 41 -66.21 6.09 53.77
C ALA A 41 -67.58 5.38 53.74
N LYS A 42 -67.95 4.72 54.84
CA LYS A 42 -69.24 4.02 54.99
C LYS A 42 -70.37 4.99 55.36
N THR A 43 -70.02 6.12 55.97
CA THR A 43 -70.92 7.17 56.45
C THR A 43 -70.57 8.51 55.80
N GLY A 44 -71.55 9.41 55.65
CA GLY A 44 -71.38 10.73 55.02
C GLY A 44 -72.52 11.10 54.08
N GLN A 45 -72.39 12.24 53.41
CA GLN A 45 -73.35 12.71 52.40
C GLN A 45 -73.30 11.82 51.14
N GLY A 46 -74.43 11.58 50.49
CA GLY A 46 -74.48 10.79 49.24
C GLY A 46 -73.72 11.47 48.09
N LEU A 47 -73.16 10.68 47.17
CA LEU A 47 -72.46 11.24 46.01
C LEU A 47 -73.46 11.87 45.03
N PRO A 48 -73.16 13.05 44.45
CA PRO A 48 -73.94 13.61 43.37
C PRO A 48 -73.83 12.74 42.10
N PRO A 49 -74.85 12.74 41.22
CA PRO A 49 -74.86 11.92 40.02
C PRO A 49 -73.66 12.25 39.12
N GLY A 50 -72.92 11.21 38.70
CA GLY A 50 -71.73 11.32 37.86
C GLY A 50 -70.38 11.44 38.61
N GLN A 51 -70.39 11.65 39.93
CA GLN A 51 -69.17 11.66 40.74
C GLN A 51 -68.84 10.24 41.23
N ILE A 52 -67.67 9.70 40.86
CA ILE A 52 -67.23 8.34 41.25
C ILE A 52 -66.41 8.36 42.55
N LEU A 53 -65.55 9.38 42.72
CA LEU A 53 -64.72 9.53 43.92
C LEU A 53 -65.34 10.54 44.88
N ALA A 54 -65.51 10.15 46.14
CA ALA A 54 -66.01 10.96 47.23
C ALA A 54 -64.95 11.98 47.69
N LYS A 55 -65.38 13.22 47.90
CA LYS A 55 -64.58 14.24 48.61
C LYS A 55 -64.68 14.04 50.12
N LYS A 56 -63.83 14.73 50.88
CA LYS A 56 -63.80 14.68 52.35
C LYS A 56 -65.21 14.93 52.93
N GLY A 57 -65.77 13.94 53.63
CA GLY A 57 -67.11 14.00 54.26
C GLY A 57 -68.27 13.39 53.45
N GLN A 58 -68.02 12.99 52.19
CA GLN A 58 -68.97 12.23 51.38
C GLN A 58 -68.79 10.73 51.61
N LYS A 59 -69.90 9.98 51.56
CA LYS A 59 -69.91 8.51 51.57
C LYS A 59 -69.33 7.99 50.26
N GLY A 60 -68.54 6.92 50.29
CA GLY A 60 -67.95 6.30 49.10
C GLY A 60 -66.42 6.25 49.08
N ILE A 61 -65.86 5.86 47.93
CA ILE A 61 -64.41 5.72 47.72
C ILE A 61 -63.77 7.11 47.70
N GLN A 62 -62.90 7.42 48.64
CA GLN A 62 -62.27 8.73 48.76
C GLN A 62 -61.29 9.00 47.60
N GLU A 63 -61.23 10.25 47.15
CA GLU A 63 -60.26 10.70 46.15
C GLU A 63 -58.81 10.64 46.67
N ASP A 64 -58.61 11.15 47.89
CA ASP A 64 -57.31 11.16 48.55
C ASP A 64 -56.96 9.77 49.06
N VAL A 65 -55.82 9.25 48.59
CA VAL A 65 -55.26 7.98 49.08
C VAL A 65 -54.22 8.24 50.17
N LEU A 66 -54.19 7.36 51.16
CA LEU A 66 -53.22 7.47 52.26
C LEU A 66 -51.88 6.84 51.83
N GLY A 67 -50.80 7.59 52.02
CA GLY A 67 -49.44 7.15 51.74
C GLY A 67 -48.90 6.16 52.77
N GLU A 68 -47.63 5.78 52.61
CA GLU A 68 -46.93 4.92 53.56
C GLU A 68 -46.84 5.54 54.97
N GLY A 69 -46.82 4.70 55.98
CA GLY A 69 -46.79 5.14 57.37
C GLY A 69 -47.99 4.65 58.18
N ARG A 70 -48.08 5.17 59.41
CA ARG A 70 -49.11 4.80 60.38
C ARG A 70 -50.28 5.77 60.22
N HIS A 71 -51.46 5.22 59.96
CA HIS A 71 -52.69 5.98 59.83
C HIS A 71 -53.71 5.49 60.85
N PHE A 72 -54.58 6.39 61.27
CA PHE A 72 -55.65 6.12 62.21
C PHE A 72 -56.99 6.37 61.53
N ARG A 73 -57.74 5.30 61.26
CA ARG A 73 -59.12 5.37 60.74
C ARG A 73 -59.98 4.38 61.50
N ASP A 74 -61.14 4.86 61.95
CA ASP A 74 -62.13 4.02 62.62
C ASP A 74 -62.70 2.98 61.64
N PRO A 75 -62.54 1.67 61.89
CA PRO A 75 -63.07 0.60 61.03
C PRO A 75 -64.61 0.61 60.88
N PHE A 76 -65.34 1.20 61.84
CA PHE A 76 -66.79 1.34 61.75
C PHE A 76 -67.20 2.41 60.73
N LEU A 77 -66.42 3.49 60.63
CA LEU A 77 -66.72 4.61 59.73
C LEU A 77 -66.07 4.46 58.36
N TYR A 78 -64.92 3.79 58.29
CA TYR A 78 -64.09 3.67 57.09
C TYR A 78 -63.70 2.22 56.84
N ASP A 79 -63.74 1.82 55.57
CA ASP A 79 -63.03 0.64 55.09
C ASP A 79 -61.68 1.05 54.50
N VAL A 80 -60.69 0.18 54.58
CA VAL A 80 -59.34 0.44 54.06
C VAL A 80 -58.92 -0.70 53.16
N GLU A 81 -58.70 -0.38 51.89
CA GLU A 81 -58.18 -1.32 50.90
C GLU A 81 -56.73 -0.99 50.56
N MET A 82 -55.85 -1.97 50.70
CA MET A 82 -54.41 -1.80 50.48
C MET A 82 -54.07 -2.13 49.03
N ARG A 83 -53.60 -1.15 48.25
CA ARG A 83 -53.15 -1.36 46.88
C ARG A 83 -51.70 -0.94 46.69
N SER A 84 -51.03 -1.50 45.68
CA SER A 84 -49.68 -1.06 45.31
C SER A 84 -49.73 0.34 44.69
N ALA A 85 -48.82 1.22 45.11
CA ALA A 85 -48.66 2.52 44.48
C ALA A 85 -48.03 2.33 43.09
N VAL A 86 -48.56 3.03 42.09
CA VAL A 86 -48.05 2.92 40.71
C VAL A 86 -46.67 3.56 40.65
N THR A 87 -45.68 2.76 40.25
CA THR A 87 -44.29 3.20 40.13
C THR A 87 -43.94 3.23 38.66
N VAL A 88 -43.66 4.43 38.14
CA VAL A 88 -43.20 4.64 36.77
C VAL A 88 -41.68 4.50 36.78
N PRO A 89 -41.12 3.43 36.18
CA PRO A 89 -39.68 3.25 36.12
C PRO A 89 -39.02 4.30 35.22
N PRO A 90 -37.72 4.58 35.39
CA PRO A 90 -36.99 5.45 34.48
C PRO A 90 -37.04 4.92 33.05
N GLY A 91 -37.18 5.82 32.07
CA GLY A 91 -37.33 5.45 30.65
C GLY A 91 -38.76 5.10 30.22
N LYS A 92 -39.73 5.11 31.15
CA LYS A 92 -41.16 5.00 30.85
C LYS A 92 -41.91 6.27 31.21
N ILE A 93 -43.07 6.45 30.60
CA ILE A 93 -44.05 7.50 30.89
C ILE A 93 -45.35 6.88 31.38
N GLY A 94 -46.00 7.52 32.34
CA GLY A 94 -47.36 7.17 32.75
C GLY A 94 -48.37 8.04 32.01
N LEU A 95 -49.11 7.45 31.08
CA LEU A 95 -50.28 8.09 30.47
C LEU A 95 -51.48 7.93 31.39
N VAL A 96 -52.07 9.04 31.85
CA VAL A 96 -53.20 9.00 32.78
C VAL A 96 -54.49 9.24 32.03
N THR A 97 -55.41 8.30 32.15
CA THR A 97 -56.80 8.45 31.71
C THR A 97 -57.67 8.67 32.95
N SER A 98 -58.22 9.87 33.09
CA SER A 98 -59.15 10.20 34.17
C SER A 98 -60.58 9.83 33.79
N LYS A 99 -61.24 9.06 34.65
CA LYS A 99 -62.66 8.69 34.54
C LYS A 99 -63.58 9.71 35.20
N ILE A 100 -63.00 10.67 35.93
CA ILE A 100 -63.69 11.66 36.76
C ILE A 100 -63.37 13.07 36.27
N GLY A 101 -64.18 14.04 36.70
CA GLY A 101 -64.01 15.44 36.34
C GLY A 101 -65.09 15.95 35.41
N LYS A 102 -64.92 17.19 34.95
CA LYS A 102 -65.84 17.81 33.98
C LYS A 102 -65.72 17.11 32.62
N GLU A 103 -66.83 16.98 31.91
CA GLU A 103 -66.80 16.46 30.53
C GLU A 103 -66.04 17.43 29.62
N LEU A 104 -65.27 16.88 28.70
CA LEU A 104 -64.50 17.63 27.71
C LEU A 104 -65.43 18.32 26.72
N PRO A 105 -65.10 19.54 26.25
CA PRO A 105 -65.73 20.09 25.07
C PRO A 105 -65.47 19.14 23.87
N GLN A 106 -66.49 18.93 23.03
CA GLN A 106 -66.52 17.88 21.99
C GLN A 106 -65.36 17.92 20.98
N GLU A 107 -64.61 19.03 20.92
CA GLU A 107 -63.52 19.25 19.96
C GLU A 107 -62.14 18.82 20.48
N ASP A 108 -61.95 18.67 21.79
CA ASP A 108 -60.66 18.34 22.39
C ASP A 108 -60.65 16.93 23.02
N PHE A 109 -59.70 16.10 22.59
CA PHE A 109 -59.51 14.74 23.11
C PHE A 109 -58.61 14.67 24.35
N LEU A 110 -57.83 15.73 24.60
CA LEU A 110 -56.86 15.81 25.69
C LEU A 110 -57.44 16.64 26.84
N ALA A 111 -57.44 16.06 28.02
CA ALA A 111 -57.93 16.65 29.25
C ALA A 111 -56.84 17.39 30.02
N GLU A 112 -57.23 18.51 30.64
CA GLU A 112 -56.47 19.14 31.71
C GLU A 112 -56.75 18.45 33.06
N PRO A 113 -55.90 18.65 34.10
CA PRO A 113 -56.16 18.10 35.42
C PRO A 113 -57.54 18.50 35.95
N GLY A 114 -58.37 17.51 36.32
CA GLY A 114 -59.75 17.72 36.77
C GLY A 114 -60.82 17.65 35.68
N GLN A 115 -60.43 17.42 34.42
CA GLN A 115 -61.34 17.03 33.34
C GLN A 115 -61.27 15.51 33.11
N LYS A 116 -62.40 14.95 32.66
CA LYS A 116 -62.53 13.54 32.31
C LYS A 116 -61.89 13.32 30.94
N GLY A 117 -60.94 12.39 30.83
CA GLY A 117 -60.24 12.10 29.56
C GLY A 117 -58.75 11.81 29.76
N ILE A 118 -58.01 11.75 28.65
CA ILE A 118 -56.56 11.49 28.67
C ILE A 118 -55.82 12.78 29.00
N TRP A 119 -55.03 12.78 30.07
CA TRP A 119 -54.28 13.96 30.46
C TRP A 119 -53.25 14.37 29.40
N ARG A 120 -53.19 15.67 29.12
CA ARG A 120 -52.13 16.25 28.28
C ARG A 120 -50.75 16.06 28.94
N ARG A 121 -50.67 16.31 30.25
CA ARG A 121 -49.45 16.12 31.05
C ARG A 121 -49.24 14.65 31.41
N LEU A 122 -48.04 14.15 31.13
CA LEU A 122 -47.60 12.81 31.51
C LEU A 122 -47.04 12.76 32.94
N LEU A 123 -47.09 11.58 33.54
CA LEU A 123 -46.35 11.27 34.76
C LEU A 123 -44.93 10.83 34.37
N GLY A 124 -43.93 11.56 34.86
CA GLY A 124 -42.51 11.21 34.70
C GLY A 124 -42.09 10.05 35.61
N ALA A 125 -40.82 9.69 35.65
CA ALA A 125 -40.33 8.63 36.53
C ALA A 125 -40.56 8.98 38.01
N GLY A 126 -41.13 8.04 38.77
CA GLY A 126 -41.49 8.28 40.16
C GLY A 126 -42.61 7.38 40.66
N ARG A 127 -42.90 7.46 41.96
CA ARG A 127 -44.00 6.74 42.59
C ARG A 127 -45.20 7.66 42.77
N TYR A 128 -46.30 7.31 42.12
CA TYR A 128 -47.55 8.07 42.15
C TYR A 128 -48.61 7.32 42.94
N ARG A 129 -49.36 8.09 43.73
CA ARG A 129 -50.45 7.60 44.57
C ARG A 129 -51.75 8.16 44.01
N LEU A 130 -52.23 7.54 42.94
CA LEU A 130 -53.49 7.90 42.29
C LEU A 130 -54.50 6.78 42.53
N ASN A 131 -55.74 7.14 42.81
CA ASN A 131 -56.79 6.18 43.06
C ASN A 131 -57.16 5.42 41.75
N PRO A 132 -56.97 4.08 41.67
CA PRO A 132 -57.25 3.29 40.47
C PRO A 132 -58.72 3.34 40.01
N TYR A 133 -59.64 3.66 40.93
CA TYR A 133 -61.07 3.78 40.61
C TYR A 133 -61.40 5.03 39.79
N GLY A 134 -60.64 6.12 39.96
CA GLY A 134 -60.81 7.35 39.18
C GLY A 134 -59.78 7.57 38.08
N TYR A 135 -58.60 6.96 38.21
CA TYR A 135 -57.47 7.17 37.29
C TYR A 135 -56.92 5.83 36.80
N GLN A 136 -56.82 5.67 35.49
CA GLN A 136 -56.10 4.56 34.87
C GLN A 136 -54.75 5.07 34.38
N ILE A 137 -53.67 4.34 34.69
CA ILE A 137 -52.31 4.71 34.30
C ILE A 137 -51.77 3.62 33.38
N ASP A 138 -51.53 3.97 32.13
CA ASP A 138 -50.90 3.10 31.15
C ASP A 138 -49.41 3.46 31.04
N LEU A 139 -48.54 2.48 31.24
CA LEU A 139 -47.09 2.66 31.15
C LEU A 139 -46.67 2.51 29.69
N LEU A 140 -46.18 3.59 29.10
CA LEU A 140 -45.63 3.60 27.75
C LEU A 140 -44.12 3.86 27.82
N ASP A 141 -43.39 3.42 26.80
CA ASP A 141 -41.96 3.66 26.74
C ASP A 141 -41.67 5.09 26.25
N ALA A 142 -40.62 5.71 26.78
CA ALA A 142 -40.19 7.02 26.34
C ALA A 142 -39.55 6.95 24.95
N ILE A 143 -39.69 8.02 24.18
CA ILE A 143 -39.20 8.05 22.80
C ILE A 143 -37.72 8.37 22.82
N SER A 144 -36.90 7.42 22.39
CA SER A 144 -35.45 7.56 22.30
C SER A 144 -35.06 7.89 20.87
N ILE A 145 -34.46 9.07 20.65
CA ILE A 145 -33.92 9.50 19.37
C ILE A 145 -32.41 9.28 19.39
N PRO A 146 -31.89 8.30 18.63
CA PRO A 146 -30.45 8.02 18.61
C PRO A 146 -29.64 9.09 17.87
N ILE A 147 -28.32 9.07 18.08
CA ILE A 147 -27.38 9.97 17.39
C ILE A 147 -27.39 9.66 15.89
N GLY A 148 -27.41 10.71 15.05
CA GLY A 148 -27.57 10.58 13.60
C GLY A 148 -29.03 10.48 13.17
N TYR A 149 -29.97 10.68 14.10
CA TYR A 149 -31.40 10.77 13.81
C TYR A 149 -31.98 12.04 14.41
N VAL A 150 -33.13 12.45 13.88
CA VAL A 150 -33.91 13.57 14.38
C VAL A 150 -35.38 13.19 14.45
N GLY A 151 -36.10 13.75 15.41
CA GLY A 151 -37.53 13.50 15.57
C GLY A 151 -38.34 14.64 14.97
N VAL A 152 -39.08 14.36 13.90
CA VAL A 152 -40.07 15.30 13.38
C VAL A 152 -41.35 15.14 14.18
N VAL A 153 -41.84 16.25 14.72
CA VAL A 153 -43.01 16.26 15.60
C VAL A 153 -44.25 16.63 14.81
N THR A 154 -45.25 15.75 14.82
CA THR A 154 -46.58 16.01 14.30
C THR A 154 -47.55 16.17 15.47
N SER A 155 -48.13 17.35 15.62
CA SER A 155 -49.20 17.60 16.58
C SER A 155 -50.51 16.99 16.06
N LEU A 156 -51.09 16.07 16.84
CA LEU A 156 -52.34 15.41 16.51
C LEU A 156 -53.58 16.14 17.05
N SER A 157 -53.37 17.12 17.94
CA SER A 157 -54.41 17.86 18.64
C SER A 157 -54.36 19.36 18.36
N GLY A 158 -55.48 20.04 18.57
CA GLY A 158 -55.64 21.48 18.33
C GLY A 158 -56.33 21.84 17.02
N SER A 159 -56.43 23.14 16.75
CA SER A 159 -57.09 23.66 15.54
C SER A 159 -56.30 23.31 14.29
N GLN A 160 -56.97 22.96 13.19
CA GLN A 160 -56.31 22.63 11.92
C GLN A 160 -55.40 23.79 11.45
N ALA A 161 -54.12 23.50 11.20
CA ALA A 161 -53.20 24.48 10.64
C ALA A 161 -53.62 24.89 9.21
N ARG A 162 -53.25 26.10 8.80
CA ARG A 162 -53.48 26.59 7.43
C ARG A 162 -52.76 25.68 6.43
N GLU A 163 -53.40 25.43 5.30
CA GLU A 163 -52.87 24.55 4.27
C GLU A 163 -51.53 25.10 3.75
N GLY A 164 -50.47 24.29 3.83
CA GLY A 164 -49.11 24.67 3.39
C GLY A 164 -48.22 25.32 4.47
N GLU A 165 -48.74 25.68 5.63
CA GLU A 165 -47.95 26.22 6.75
C GLU A 165 -47.59 25.14 7.78
N PHE A 166 -46.55 25.38 8.59
CA PHE A 166 -46.22 24.50 9.71
C PHE A 166 -47.18 24.76 10.87
N ALA A 167 -47.48 23.72 11.64
CA ALA A 167 -48.33 23.85 12.81
C ALA A 167 -47.64 24.69 13.90
N GLY A 168 -48.29 25.77 14.30
CA GLY A 168 -47.89 26.56 15.46
C GLY A 168 -48.24 25.89 16.79
N LYS A 169 -47.98 26.58 17.92
CA LYS A 169 -48.35 26.09 19.26
C LYS A 169 -49.87 25.91 19.34
N GLY A 170 -50.33 24.67 19.60
CA GLY A 170 -51.75 24.35 19.72
C GLY A 170 -52.49 24.18 18.39
N GLN A 171 -51.77 24.13 17.26
CA GLN A 171 -52.34 23.74 15.97
C GLN A 171 -52.03 22.26 15.66
N LYS A 172 -52.91 21.65 14.90
CA LYS A 172 -52.73 20.29 14.39
C LYS A 172 -51.95 20.30 13.08
N GLY A 173 -50.91 19.46 12.99
CA GLY A 173 -50.06 19.32 11.81
C GLY A 173 -48.59 19.09 12.15
N VAL A 174 -47.76 19.01 11.11
CA VAL A 174 -46.30 18.87 11.23
C VAL A 174 -45.72 20.19 11.73
N ARG A 175 -44.90 20.13 12.79
CA ARG A 175 -44.21 21.29 13.36
C ARG A 175 -42.92 21.57 12.60
N ALA A 176 -42.48 22.83 12.61
CA ALA A 176 -41.20 23.23 12.02
C ALA A 176 -40.01 22.84 12.91
N ASP A 177 -40.24 22.85 14.22
CA ASP A 177 -39.28 22.50 15.25
C ASP A 177 -39.06 20.98 15.34
N ILE A 178 -37.79 20.60 15.40
CA ILE A 178 -37.31 19.22 15.34
C ILE A 178 -36.63 18.87 16.66
N LEU A 179 -36.80 17.63 17.09
CA LEU A 179 -36.16 17.10 18.29
C LEU A 179 -34.76 16.58 17.96
N GLN A 180 -33.77 17.07 18.72
CA GLN A 180 -32.39 16.59 18.68
C GLN A 180 -32.27 15.18 19.26
N PRO A 181 -31.19 14.44 19.01
CA PRO A 181 -30.94 13.16 19.67
C PRO A 181 -31.05 13.24 21.20
N GLY A 182 -31.81 12.33 21.80
CA GLY A 182 -32.11 12.36 23.24
C GLY A 182 -33.32 11.51 23.62
N LEU A 183 -33.61 11.48 24.92
CA LEU A 183 -34.78 10.80 25.48
C LEU A 183 -35.90 11.81 25.73
N TYR A 184 -37.05 11.60 25.09
CA TYR A 184 -38.19 12.50 25.19
C TYR A 184 -39.40 11.81 25.82
N TYR A 185 -39.95 12.48 26.83
CA TYR A 185 -41.20 12.10 27.49
C TYR A 185 -42.35 12.87 26.84
N ALA A 186 -42.70 12.48 25.61
CA ALA A 186 -43.79 13.10 24.85
C ALA A 186 -45.03 12.21 24.88
N ASN A 187 -46.22 12.82 24.91
CA ASN A 187 -47.49 12.11 24.94
C ASN A 187 -47.83 11.60 23.53
N PRO A 188 -47.87 10.27 23.28
CA PRO A 188 -48.14 9.73 21.94
C PRO A 188 -49.55 10.04 21.42
N LYS A 189 -50.48 10.43 22.31
CA LYS A 189 -51.84 10.86 21.95
C LYS A 189 -51.90 12.33 21.54
N GLU A 190 -50.91 13.13 21.91
CA GLU A 190 -50.80 14.55 21.55
C GLU A 190 -49.82 14.76 20.39
N PHE A 191 -48.64 14.13 20.46
CA PHE A 191 -47.56 14.25 19.50
C PHE A 191 -47.20 12.89 18.92
N ARG A 192 -47.17 12.80 17.59
CA ARG A 192 -46.50 11.72 16.87
C ARG A 192 -45.09 12.17 16.53
N ILE A 193 -44.09 11.44 17.00
CA ILE A 193 -42.69 11.73 16.72
C ILE A 193 -42.19 10.66 15.75
N ASP A 194 -41.86 11.08 14.54
CA ASP A 194 -41.29 10.21 13.52
C ASP A 194 -39.78 10.42 13.50
N VAL A 195 -39.05 9.34 13.76
CA VAL A 195 -37.59 9.36 13.87
C VAL A 195 -36.99 9.13 12.50
N LEU A 196 -36.28 10.13 11.98
CA LEU A 196 -35.71 10.15 10.64
C LEU A 196 -34.20 10.19 10.70
N GLU A 197 -33.54 9.45 9.80
CA GLU A 197 -32.10 9.40 9.69
C GLU A 197 -31.57 10.68 9.02
N ILE A 198 -30.55 11.29 9.61
CA ILE A 198 -29.86 12.47 9.09
C ILE A 198 -28.40 12.17 8.76
N GLY A 199 -27.83 12.99 7.89
CA GLY A 199 -26.47 12.87 7.41
C GLY A 199 -26.40 12.35 5.98
N VAL A 200 -25.21 11.88 5.60
CA VAL A 200 -24.91 11.43 4.24
C VAL A 200 -25.48 10.03 4.02
N ASN A 201 -26.45 9.95 3.14
CA ASN A 201 -27.09 8.72 2.67
C ASN A 201 -26.65 8.43 1.23
N GLN A 202 -26.70 7.16 0.85
CA GLN A 202 -26.36 6.72 -0.50
C GLN A 202 -27.52 5.96 -1.11
N VAL A 203 -27.88 6.30 -2.34
CA VAL A 203 -28.80 5.52 -3.18
C VAL A 203 -27.99 4.92 -4.31
N SER A 204 -28.16 3.61 -4.49
CA SER A 204 -27.38 2.80 -5.43
C SER A 204 -28.32 2.14 -6.43
N LEU A 205 -28.03 2.33 -7.71
CA LEU A 205 -28.66 1.65 -8.83
C LEU A 205 -27.65 0.65 -9.36
N LEU A 206 -27.85 -0.62 -9.00
CA LEU A 206 -26.95 -1.73 -9.30
C LEU A 206 -27.72 -2.80 -10.08
N GLY A 207 -27.16 -3.24 -11.20
CA GLY A 207 -27.63 -4.43 -11.89
C GLY A 207 -27.41 -5.71 -11.09
N LYS A 208 -28.14 -6.76 -11.47
CA LYS A 208 -28.21 -8.13 -10.91
C LYS A 208 -26.92 -8.86 -10.46
N GLU A 209 -25.73 -8.27 -10.55
CA GLU A 209 -24.52 -8.84 -9.97
C GLU A 209 -24.17 -8.16 -8.65
N GLY A 210 -24.45 -8.89 -7.56
CA GLY A 210 -24.36 -8.40 -6.19
C GLY A 210 -23.01 -7.76 -5.86
N SER A 211 -23.09 -6.58 -5.24
CA SER A 211 -21.98 -6.00 -4.48
C SER A 211 -22.52 -5.04 -3.43
N ALA A 212 -22.56 -5.52 -2.18
CA ALA A 212 -22.86 -4.71 -1.00
C ALA A 212 -21.60 -3.99 -0.52
N VAL A 213 -21.70 -2.69 -0.20
CA VAL A 213 -20.65 -1.95 0.52
C VAL A 213 -21.25 -1.18 1.71
N VAL A 214 -20.88 -1.68 2.88
CA VAL A 214 -20.49 -1.07 4.16
C VAL A 214 -20.88 0.39 4.47
N THR A 215 -21.73 0.55 5.49
CA THR A 215 -21.73 1.75 6.36
C THR A 215 -20.67 1.63 7.47
N LYS A 216 -19.85 2.67 7.65
CA LYS A 216 -18.72 2.79 8.61
C LYS A 216 -19.08 2.70 10.11
N LYS A 217 -20.33 2.41 10.49
CA LYS A 217 -20.81 2.53 11.89
C LYS A 217 -21.01 1.21 12.65
N VAL A 218 -20.87 0.04 12.01
CA VAL A 218 -20.99 -1.25 12.73
C VAL A 218 -19.75 -1.56 13.60
N ALA A 219 -18.62 -0.86 13.38
CA ALA A 219 -17.38 -1.09 14.13
C ALA A 219 -17.24 -0.29 15.46
N LEU A 220 -18.12 0.67 15.75
CA LEU A 220 -18.00 1.54 16.94
C LEU A 220 -19.05 1.26 18.03
N GLN A 221 -19.74 0.13 17.96
CA GLN A 221 -20.80 -0.22 18.92
C GLN A 221 -20.33 -1.24 19.96
N GLN A 222 -19.20 -0.95 20.60
CA GLN A 222 -18.80 -1.56 21.87
C GLN A 222 -18.42 -0.45 22.83
N GLN A 223 -19.43 0.19 23.43
CA GLN A 223 -19.45 0.71 24.80
C GLN A 223 -20.55 1.76 24.93
N ALA A 224 -21.73 1.35 25.43
CA ALA A 224 -22.60 2.20 26.25
C ALA A 224 -23.75 1.37 26.86
N ASN A 225 -23.87 1.44 28.18
CA ASN A 225 -24.96 1.05 29.08
C ASN A 225 -26.16 0.26 28.49
N VAL A 226 -26.33 -0.96 29.03
CA VAL A 226 -27.31 -2.02 28.70
C VAL A 226 -28.78 -1.54 28.61
N ALA A 227 -29.16 -0.47 29.32
CA ALA A 227 -30.53 0.04 29.30
C ALA A 227 -30.85 0.97 28.11
N VAL A 228 -29.85 1.70 27.59
CA VAL A 228 -30.03 2.61 26.43
C VAL A 228 -29.88 1.84 25.12
N GLY A 229 -29.02 0.82 25.10
CA GLY A 229 -28.82 -0.05 23.94
C GLY A 229 -30.08 -0.82 23.53
N ALA A 230 -30.89 -1.29 24.48
CA ALA A 230 -32.08 -2.09 24.19
C ALA A 230 -33.18 -1.29 23.47
N LEU A 231 -33.46 -0.05 23.93
CA LEU A 231 -34.42 0.84 23.29
C LEU A 231 -33.94 1.31 21.91
N GLN A 232 -32.64 1.57 21.77
CA GLN A 232 -32.04 1.94 20.49
C GLN A 232 -32.09 0.77 19.48
N GLN A 233 -31.89 -0.46 19.93
CA GLN A 233 -32.05 -1.66 19.11
C GLN A 233 -33.51 -1.91 18.70
N GLN A 234 -34.48 -1.61 19.57
CA GLN A 234 -35.89 -1.70 19.23
C GLN A 234 -36.30 -0.68 18.17
N ALA A 235 -35.89 0.59 18.30
CA ALA A 235 -36.17 1.63 17.31
C ALA A 235 -35.55 1.29 15.93
N LEU A 236 -34.33 0.75 15.92
CA LEU A 236 -33.65 0.28 14.70
C LEU A 236 -34.38 -0.91 14.06
N LYS A 237 -34.79 -1.90 14.86
CA LYS A 237 -35.57 -3.06 14.38
C LYS A 237 -36.92 -2.65 13.81
N GLU A 238 -37.63 -1.76 14.50
CA GLU A 238 -38.93 -1.26 14.03
C GLU A 238 -38.78 -0.50 12.71
N GLN A 239 -37.73 0.31 12.56
CA GLN A 239 -37.41 0.94 11.28
C GLN A 239 -37.06 -0.08 10.19
N GLN A 240 -36.30 -1.13 10.51
CA GLN A 240 -35.94 -2.19 9.55
C GLN A 240 -37.18 -2.96 9.08
N GLU A 241 -38.10 -3.28 9.98
CA GLU A 241 -39.37 -3.94 9.68
C GLU A 241 -40.26 -3.03 8.82
N ARG A 242 -40.42 -1.75 9.17
CA ARG A 242 -41.16 -0.79 8.33
C ARG A 242 -40.56 -0.64 6.93
N ARG A 243 -39.22 -0.63 6.81
CA ARG A 243 -38.51 -0.62 5.52
C ARG A 243 -38.79 -1.90 4.72
N ARG A 244 -38.79 -3.07 5.38
CA ARG A 244 -39.07 -4.36 4.74
C ARG A 244 -40.51 -4.45 4.24
N ASP A 245 -41.47 -4.07 5.08
CA ASP A 245 -42.90 -4.04 4.73
C ASP A 245 -43.19 -3.09 3.56
N TYR A 246 -42.48 -1.96 3.50
CA TYR A 246 -42.59 -1.02 2.38
C TYR A 246 -42.00 -1.62 1.09
N LEU A 247 -40.83 -2.26 1.15
CA LEU A 247 -40.21 -2.95 0.02
C LEU A 247 -41.06 -4.12 -0.50
N GLU A 248 -41.72 -4.86 0.39
CA GLU A 248 -42.67 -5.91 0.02
C GLU A 248 -43.92 -5.34 -0.66
N LYS A 249 -44.49 -4.25 -0.14
CA LYS A 249 -45.67 -3.59 -0.72
C LYS A 249 -45.36 -2.86 -2.03
N ALA A 250 -44.14 -2.38 -2.21
CA ALA A 250 -43.67 -1.72 -3.43
C ALA A 250 -43.32 -2.71 -4.57
N ARG A 251 -43.37 -4.03 -4.33
CA ARG A 251 -43.24 -5.07 -5.36
C ARG A 251 -44.63 -5.56 -5.82
N PRO A 252 -45.20 -5.03 -6.91
CA PRO A 252 -46.33 -5.70 -7.56
C PRO A 252 -45.81 -6.94 -8.32
N GLY A 253 -46.10 -8.14 -7.80
CA GLY A 253 -46.16 -9.34 -8.64
C GLY A 253 -45.05 -10.39 -8.51
N MET A 254 -44.70 -10.84 -7.29
CA MET A 254 -44.13 -12.19 -7.12
C MET A 254 -44.78 -12.87 -5.91
N VAL A 255 -45.61 -13.88 -6.17
CA VAL A 255 -46.14 -14.80 -5.18
C VAL A 255 -44.98 -15.70 -4.71
N GLU A 256 -44.46 -15.49 -3.50
CA GLU A 256 -43.66 -16.50 -2.82
C GLU A 256 -44.59 -17.66 -2.44
N GLN A 257 -44.54 -18.76 -3.20
CA GLN A 257 -45.13 -20.02 -2.79
C GLN A 257 -44.40 -20.54 -1.56
N GLN A 258 -45.04 -20.44 -0.40
CA GLN A 258 -44.65 -21.22 0.77
C GLN A 258 -44.95 -22.71 0.50
N PRO A 259 -43.97 -23.63 0.62
CA PRO A 259 -44.29 -25.04 0.60
C PRO A 259 -44.97 -25.43 1.91
N SER A 260 -46.13 -26.07 1.79
CA SER A 260 -46.92 -26.66 2.86
C SER A 260 -46.11 -27.72 3.63
N PRO A 261 -46.27 -27.85 4.96
CA PRO A 261 -45.59 -28.87 5.73
C PRO A 261 -46.34 -30.19 5.57
N ALA A 262 -45.91 -31.03 4.63
CA ALA A 262 -46.44 -32.39 4.49
C ALA A 262 -45.32 -33.43 4.36
N LEU A 263 -45.36 -34.40 5.27
CA LEU A 263 -44.82 -35.77 5.19
C LEU A 263 -43.31 -35.98 5.42
N LEU A 264 -42.95 -36.03 6.70
CA LEU A 264 -41.86 -36.88 7.20
C LEU A 264 -42.26 -38.36 7.08
N LYS A 265 -41.71 -39.11 6.10
CA LYS A 265 -41.44 -40.56 6.26
C LYS A 265 -40.49 -41.16 5.20
N LYS A 266 -39.31 -41.56 5.70
CA LYS A 266 -38.44 -42.72 5.36
C LYS A 266 -38.03 -42.99 3.89
N LEU A 267 -36.73 -42.87 3.61
CA LEU A 267 -36.01 -43.67 2.60
C LEU A 267 -34.70 -44.28 3.19
N PRO A 268 -34.23 -45.46 2.71
CA PRO A 268 -33.15 -46.26 3.29
C PRO A 268 -31.72 -45.80 2.90
N PRO A 269 -30.67 -46.24 3.62
CA PRO A 269 -29.31 -45.75 3.42
C PRO A 269 -28.59 -46.52 2.31
N GLY A 270 -27.92 -45.81 1.40
CA GLY A 270 -26.90 -46.41 0.52
C GLY A 270 -26.88 -45.88 -0.91
N LYS A 271 -26.23 -44.73 -1.14
CA LYS A 271 -25.34 -44.47 -2.28
C LYS A 271 -24.69 -43.09 -2.11
N GLY A 272 -23.38 -43.03 -2.34
CA GLY A 272 -22.52 -41.90 -2.01
C GLY A 272 -22.90 -40.58 -2.69
N LEU A 273 -22.80 -39.50 -1.92
CA LEU A 273 -22.87 -38.13 -2.42
C LEU A 273 -21.56 -37.78 -3.16
N PRO A 274 -21.61 -37.14 -4.34
CA PRO A 274 -20.46 -36.38 -4.85
C PRO A 274 -20.16 -35.18 -3.94
N PRO A 275 -18.90 -34.70 -3.88
CA PRO A 275 -18.52 -33.64 -2.94
C PRO A 275 -19.32 -32.35 -3.22
N PRO A 276 -19.78 -31.64 -2.17
CA PRO A 276 -20.48 -30.38 -2.34
C PRO A 276 -19.52 -29.34 -2.93
N LYS A 277 -19.94 -28.70 -4.03
CA LYS A 277 -19.34 -27.43 -4.49
C LYS A 277 -19.42 -26.43 -3.32
N PRO A 278 -18.41 -25.57 -3.12
CA PRO A 278 -18.46 -24.57 -2.06
C PRO A 278 -19.64 -23.65 -2.32
N LEU A 279 -20.63 -23.66 -1.42
CA LEU A 279 -21.57 -22.56 -1.29
C LEU A 279 -20.76 -21.35 -0.85
N ALA A 280 -20.57 -20.41 -1.76
CA ALA A 280 -20.16 -19.06 -1.44
C ALA A 280 -21.12 -18.54 -0.35
N GLY A 281 -20.56 -18.01 0.73
CA GLY A 281 -21.30 -17.60 1.92
C GLY A 281 -22.40 -16.59 1.57
N ALA A 282 -23.65 -17.03 1.68
CA ALA A 282 -24.80 -16.14 1.76
C ALA A 282 -24.80 -15.52 3.17
N GLY A 283 -24.09 -14.40 3.30
CA GLY A 283 -24.24 -13.51 4.46
C GLY A 283 -25.66 -12.96 4.50
N ALA A 284 -26.23 -12.89 5.71
CA ALA A 284 -27.56 -12.32 5.95
C ALA A 284 -27.68 -10.90 5.36
N PRO A 285 -28.83 -10.53 4.76
CA PRO A 285 -29.00 -9.24 4.10
C PRO A 285 -28.99 -8.09 5.12
N VAL A 286 -28.11 -7.12 4.91
CA VAL A 286 -27.98 -5.88 5.71
C VAL A 286 -28.63 -4.73 4.91
N PRO A 287 -29.47 -3.87 5.51
CA PRO A 287 -30.40 -3.02 4.76
C PRO A 287 -29.78 -1.70 4.28
N GLY A 288 -29.69 -1.53 2.95
CA GLY A 288 -29.61 -0.25 2.24
C GLY A 288 -30.71 -0.18 1.18
N PHE A 289 -31.05 1.01 0.70
CA PHE A 289 -32.01 1.17 -0.41
C PHE A 289 -31.35 0.76 -1.73
N VAL A 290 -31.51 -0.52 -2.09
CA VAL A 290 -31.05 -1.08 -3.36
C VAL A 290 -32.29 -1.45 -4.18
N LEU A 291 -32.46 -0.76 -5.31
CA LEU A 291 -33.51 -1.06 -6.28
C LEU A 291 -32.84 -1.70 -7.50
N ASP A 292 -33.37 -2.85 -7.95
CA ASP A 292 -32.90 -3.62 -9.13
C ASP A 292 -33.36 -2.92 -10.43
N GLN A 293 -32.95 -1.66 -10.60
CA GLN A 293 -33.37 -0.81 -11.72
C GLN A 293 -32.14 -0.14 -12.34
N PHE A 294 -31.93 -0.41 -13.63
CA PHE A 294 -30.90 0.23 -14.44
C PHE A 294 -31.34 1.62 -14.88
N VAL A 295 -30.39 2.54 -14.98
CA VAL A 295 -30.60 3.79 -15.73
C VAL A 295 -30.29 3.49 -17.19
N THR A 296 -31.33 3.33 -18.01
CA THR A 296 -31.18 3.14 -19.46
C THR A 296 -31.51 4.42 -20.20
N PHE A 297 -30.60 4.87 -21.08
CA PHE A 297 -30.81 6.03 -21.92
C PHE A 297 -30.16 5.88 -23.30
N PRO A 298 -30.70 6.52 -24.35
CA PRO A 298 -30.05 6.58 -25.65
C PRO A 298 -28.91 7.61 -25.62
N SER A 299 -27.77 7.24 -26.17
CA SER A 299 -26.65 8.15 -26.45
C SER A 299 -26.94 9.07 -27.64
N ARG A 300 -26.08 10.06 -27.85
CA ARG A 300 -26.15 10.98 -29.01
C ARG A 300 -26.16 10.24 -30.35
N ASP A 301 -25.50 9.09 -30.42
CA ASP A 301 -25.38 8.26 -31.62
C ASP A 301 -26.54 7.25 -31.75
N GLY A 302 -27.52 7.28 -30.83
CA GLY A 302 -28.73 6.45 -30.86
C GLY A 302 -28.61 5.08 -30.20
N PHE A 303 -27.46 4.74 -29.61
CA PHE A 303 -27.29 3.47 -28.90
C PHE A 303 -27.83 3.52 -27.47
N GLU A 304 -28.53 2.47 -27.04
CA GLU A 304 -28.98 2.33 -25.65
C GLU A 304 -27.82 1.96 -24.74
N ILE A 305 -27.58 2.79 -23.72
CA ILE A 305 -26.57 2.58 -22.69
C ILE A 305 -27.30 2.30 -21.38
N SER A 306 -26.83 1.30 -20.65
CA SER A 306 -27.29 1.03 -19.28
C SER A 306 -26.15 1.34 -18.31
N LEU A 307 -26.46 2.10 -17.25
CA LEU A 307 -25.45 2.64 -16.35
C LEU A 307 -25.84 2.43 -14.89
N ASP A 308 -24.88 1.91 -14.13
CA ASP A 308 -24.96 1.74 -12.69
C ASP A 308 -24.33 2.97 -12.02
N MET A 309 -25.04 3.54 -11.06
CA MET A 309 -24.57 4.74 -10.35
C MET A 309 -24.91 4.72 -8.88
N THR A 310 -24.12 5.48 -8.12
CA THR A 310 -24.37 5.77 -6.71
C THR A 310 -24.48 7.28 -6.55
N VAL A 311 -25.55 7.74 -5.91
CA VAL A 311 -25.71 9.14 -5.56
C VAL A 311 -25.66 9.27 -4.05
N GLU A 312 -24.72 10.09 -3.57
CA GLU A 312 -24.59 10.47 -2.18
C GLU A 312 -25.34 11.78 -1.95
N PHE A 313 -26.32 11.75 -1.06
CA PHE A 313 -27.14 12.90 -0.72
C PHE A 313 -27.26 13.07 0.79
N GLU A 314 -27.54 14.28 1.22
CA GLU A 314 -27.74 14.63 2.62
C GLU A 314 -29.04 15.40 2.79
N LEU A 315 -29.76 15.05 3.85
CA LEU A 315 -30.92 15.80 4.32
C LEU A 315 -30.48 16.70 5.49
N LYS A 316 -30.52 18.02 5.27
CA LYS A 316 -30.17 18.97 6.33
C LYS A 316 -31.19 18.91 7.47
N PRO A 317 -30.75 18.97 8.73
CA PRO A 317 -31.65 19.00 9.88
C PRO A 317 -32.67 20.13 9.81
N GLU A 318 -32.31 21.33 9.34
CA GLU A 318 -33.24 22.47 9.26
C GLU A 318 -34.40 22.23 8.28
N SER A 319 -34.16 21.45 7.23
CA SER A 319 -35.10 21.25 6.11
C SER A 319 -35.92 19.97 6.24
N ILE A 320 -35.54 19.05 7.12
CA ILE A 320 -36.16 17.72 7.18
C ILE A 320 -37.64 17.75 7.56
N ALA A 321 -38.09 18.70 8.38
CA ALA A 321 -39.51 18.88 8.70
C ALA A 321 -40.32 19.28 7.46
N TRP A 322 -39.75 20.13 6.60
CA TRP A 322 -40.36 20.52 5.34
C TRP A 322 -40.46 19.33 4.37
N ILE A 323 -39.34 18.60 4.21
CA ILE A 323 -39.26 17.42 3.35
C ILE A 323 -40.26 16.35 3.81
N PHE A 324 -40.33 16.08 5.12
CA PHE A 324 -41.24 15.10 5.70
C PHE A 324 -42.70 15.47 5.46
N ARG A 325 -43.06 16.74 5.66
CA ARG A 325 -44.43 17.21 5.42
C ARG A 325 -44.84 17.07 3.96
N GLN A 326 -43.95 17.40 3.03
CA GLN A 326 -44.27 17.44 1.60
C GLN A 326 -44.26 16.05 0.96
N PHE A 327 -43.33 15.18 1.36
CA PHE A 327 -43.02 13.94 0.65
C PHE A 327 -43.16 12.68 1.51
N GLY A 328 -43.11 12.82 2.84
CA GLY A 328 -43.18 11.75 3.82
C GLY A 328 -41.81 11.28 4.31
N ASP A 329 -41.74 10.01 4.72
CA ASP A 329 -40.52 9.38 5.23
C ASP A 329 -39.38 9.34 4.19
N LEU A 330 -38.15 9.11 4.66
CA LEU A 330 -36.95 8.93 3.81
C LEU A 330 -37.16 7.98 2.60
N PRO A 331 -37.81 6.81 2.73
CA PRO A 331 -38.05 5.91 1.59
C PRO A 331 -38.95 6.56 0.53
N ALA A 332 -39.99 7.28 0.97
CA ALA A 332 -40.89 7.97 0.07
C ALA A 332 -40.20 9.14 -0.64
N VAL A 333 -39.26 9.83 0.02
CA VAL A 333 -38.42 10.87 -0.60
C VAL A 333 -37.54 10.27 -1.69
N VAL A 334 -36.93 9.11 -1.43
CA VAL A 334 -36.09 8.40 -2.40
C VAL A 334 -36.91 8.04 -3.63
N ASP A 335 -38.05 7.35 -3.46
CA ASP A 335 -38.86 6.85 -4.58
C ASP A 335 -39.59 7.93 -5.36
N LYS A 336 -40.13 8.94 -4.68
CA LYS A 336 -40.97 9.96 -5.32
C LYS A 336 -40.19 11.13 -5.88
N ILE A 337 -38.96 11.34 -5.41
CA ILE A 337 -38.14 12.50 -5.81
C ILE A 337 -36.80 12.04 -6.36
N ILE A 338 -35.95 11.46 -5.51
CA ILE A 338 -34.53 11.27 -5.83
C ILE A 338 -34.40 10.35 -7.05
N MET A 339 -35.10 9.22 -7.05
CA MET A 339 -35.09 8.25 -8.13
C MET A 339 -35.59 8.83 -9.47
N PRO A 340 -36.79 9.44 -9.56
CA PRO A 340 -37.24 10.10 -10.78
C PRO A 340 -36.28 11.18 -11.29
N GLN A 341 -35.67 11.96 -10.39
CA GLN A 341 -34.75 13.03 -10.77
C GLN A 341 -33.42 12.47 -11.28
N ILE A 342 -32.89 11.41 -10.65
CA ILE A 342 -31.72 10.68 -11.13
C ILE A 342 -31.97 10.15 -12.54
N LEU A 343 -33.08 9.45 -12.76
CA LEU A 343 -33.42 8.89 -14.08
C LEU A 343 -33.59 9.99 -15.13
N SER A 344 -34.28 11.07 -14.79
CA SER A 344 -34.54 12.18 -15.70
C SER A 344 -33.26 12.91 -16.10
N VAL A 345 -32.43 13.32 -15.13
CA VAL A 345 -31.20 14.05 -15.38
C VAL A 345 -30.18 13.17 -16.10
N SER A 346 -30.08 11.89 -15.74
CA SER A 346 -29.19 10.94 -16.41
C SER A 346 -29.60 10.71 -17.86
N ARG A 347 -30.90 10.65 -18.16
CA ARG A 347 -31.39 10.56 -19.54
C ARG A 347 -31.09 11.83 -20.33
N LEU A 348 -31.35 13.00 -19.76
CA LEU A 348 -31.11 14.29 -20.44
C LEU A 348 -29.62 14.52 -20.73
N LYS A 349 -28.76 14.33 -19.73
CA LYS A 349 -27.31 14.52 -19.89
C LYS A 349 -26.68 13.37 -20.67
N GLY A 350 -27.11 12.13 -20.46
CA GLY A 350 -26.59 10.96 -21.13
C GLY A 350 -26.77 11.00 -22.65
N SER A 351 -27.88 11.55 -23.13
CA SER A 351 -28.12 11.74 -24.58
C SER A 351 -27.26 12.81 -25.24
N ALA A 352 -26.52 13.64 -24.48
CA ALA A 352 -25.61 14.62 -25.04
C ALA A 352 -24.23 14.03 -25.41
N TYR A 353 -23.87 12.88 -24.82
CA TYR A 353 -22.57 12.22 -25.01
C TYR A 353 -22.66 11.05 -26.00
N ARG A 354 -21.54 10.74 -26.65
CA ARG A 354 -21.41 9.59 -27.55
C ARG A 354 -21.19 8.30 -26.76
N ALA A 355 -21.51 7.16 -27.36
CA ALA A 355 -21.28 5.87 -26.70
C ALA A 355 -19.79 5.60 -26.43
N THR A 356 -18.90 6.09 -27.29
CA THR A 356 -17.45 6.03 -27.13
C THR A 356 -16.96 6.79 -25.90
N ASP A 357 -17.62 7.90 -25.54
CA ASP A 357 -17.21 8.78 -24.45
C ASP A 357 -17.38 8.13 -23.08
N PHE A 358 -18.24 7.10 -22.97
CA PHE A 358 -18.42 6.34 -21.73
C PHE A 358 -17.40 5.20 -21.56
N ILE A 359 -16.73 4.80 -22.64
CA ILE A 359 -15.67 3.79 -22.64
C ILE A 359 -14.33 4.45 -22.30
N VAL A 360 -14.09 5.63 -22.86
CA VAL A 360 -12.87 6.42 -22.64
C VAL A 360 -12.97 7.19 -21.32
N GLY A 361 -11.98 7.04 -20.44
CA GLY A 361 -12.02 7.58 -19.07
C GLY A 361 -12.31 9.08 -18.96
N GLU A 362 -11.81 9.89 -19.89
CA GLU A 362 -11.98 11.36 -19.88
C GLU A 362 -13.44 11.79 -20.09
N GLY A 363 -14.16 11.12 -21.01
CA GLY A 363 -15.55 11.43 -21.30
C GLY A 363 -16.47 11.07 -20.12
N ARG A 364 -16.19 9.93 -19.47
CA ARG A 364 -16.90 9.47 -18.28
C ARG A 364 -16.75 10.43 -17.11
N GLU A 365 -15.55 10.97 -16.87
CA GLU A 365 -15.31 11.94 -15.80
C GLU A 365 -16.09 13.24 -16.04
N LYS A 366 -16.06 13.77 -17.26
CA LYS A 366 -16.85 14.96 -17.63
C LYS A 366 -18.35 14.74 -17.42
N PHE A 367 -18.87 13.61 -17.88
CA PHE A 367 -20.28 13.26 -17.66
C PHE A 367 -20.62 13.15 -16.18
N GLN A 368 -19.72 12.60 -15.35
CA GLN A 368 -19.92 12.50 -13.90
C GLN A 368 -20.02 13.87 -13.22
N VAL A 369 -19.15 14.83 -13.61
CA VAL A 369 -19.18 16.20 -13.11
C VAL A 369 -20.46 16.91 -13.52
N ASP A 370 -20.83 16.82 -14.80
CA ASP A 370 -22.05 17.39 -15.36
C ASP A 370 -23.32 16.85 -14.69
N LEU A 371 -23.35 15.53 -14.46
CA LEU A 371 -24.44 14.84 -13.78
C LEU A 371 -24.57 15.33 -12.33
N LYS A 372 -23.45 15.39 -11.60
CA LYS A 372 -23.42 15.92 -10.22
C LYS A 372 -23.93 17.35 -10.15
N GLU A 373 -23.44 18.25 -11.01
CA GLU A 373 -23.83 19.65 -10.98
C GLU A 373 -25.33 19.84 -11.30
N THR A 374 -25.83 19.11 -12.30
CA THR A 374 -27.23 19.19 -12.71
C THR A 374 -28.15 18.61 -11.64
N LEU A 375 -27.81 17.45 -11.10
CA LEU A 375 -28.58 16.86 -10.00
C LEU A 375 -28.56 17.77 -8.77
N ALA A 376 -27.42 18.38 -8.43
CA ALA A 376 -27.30 19.28 -7.29
C ALA A 376 -28.19 20.52 -7.45
N LYS A 377 -28.26 21.10 -8.65
CA LYS A 377 -29.16 22.23 -8.95
C LYS A 377 -30.63 21.84 -8.80
N THR A 378 -31.04 20.72 -9.41
CA THR A 378 -32.45 20.28 -9.39
C THR A 378 -32.93 19.86 -8.00
N LEU A 379 -32.08 19.19 -7.22
CA LEU A 379 -32.44 18.75 -5.87
C LEU A 379 -32.29 19.86 -4.80
N ALA A 380 -31.48 20.90 -5.06
CA ALA A 380 -31.37 22.06 -4.18
C ALA A 380 -32.70 22.81 -4.02
N GLU A 381 -33.54 22.89 -5.06
CA GLU A 381 -34.88 23.47 -5.00
C GLU A 381 -35.79 22.77 -3.97
N ARG A 382 -35.53 21.47 -3.73
CA ARG A 382 -36.26 20.64 -2.75
C ARG A 382 -35.51 20.50 -1.43
N GLN A 383 -34.49 21.33 -1.21
CA GLN A 383 -33.65 21.35 -0.01
C GLN A 383 -32.90 20.03 0.26
N ILE A 384 -32.62 19.24 -0.78
CA ILE A 384 -31.82 18.02 -0.71
C ILE A 384 -30.43 18.35 -1.25
N VAL A 385 -29.39 18.09 -0.46
CA VAL A 385 -28.01 18.36 -0.86
C VAL A 385 -27.42 17.12 -1.50
N ILE A 386 -26.76 17.25 -2.64
CA ILE A 386 -26.00 16.17 -3.28
C ILE A 386 -24.52 16.44 -3.09
N HIS A 387 -23.82 15.44 -2.57
CA HIS A 387 -22.37 15.50 -2.41
C HIS A 387 -21.68 14.94 -3.63
N ASN A 388 -22.04 13.73 -4.05
CA ASN A 388 -21.40 13.04 -5.16
C ASN A 388 -22.41 12.24 -5.97
N ALA A 389 -22.17 12.13 -7.27
CA ALA A 389 -22.82 11.17 -8.16
C ALA A 389 -21.69 10.40 -8.83
N LEU A 390 -21.57 9.11 -8.53
CA LEU A 390 -20.47 8.25 -8.96
C LEU A 390 -20.99 7.20 -9.92
N ILE A 391 -20.33 7.06 -11.06
CA ILE A 391 -20.64 6.02 -12.03
C ILE A 391 -19.85 4.78 -11.66
N ARG A 392 -20.50 3.63 -11.53
CA ARG A 392 -19.83 2.36 -11.23
C ARG A 392 -19.55 1.55 -12.47
N HIS A 393 -20.60 1.12 -13.16
CA HIS A 393 -20.49 0.26 -14.32
C HIS A 393 -21.27 0.85 -15.49
N VAL A 394 -20.71 0.71 -16.69
CA VAL A 394 -21.36 1.13 -17.92
C VAL A 394 -21.43 -0.09 -18.82
N ASN A 395 -22.64 -0.46 -19.19
CA ASN A 395 -22.88 -1.52 -20.14
C ASN A 395 -23.30 -0.90 -21.49
N VAL A 396 -22.40 -1.03 -22.45
CA VAL A 396 -22.54 -0.54 -23.83
C VAL A 396 -22.71 -1.76 -24.75
N PRO A 397 -23.57 -1.72 -25.78
CA PRO A 397 -23.75 -2.84 -26.70
C PRO A 397 -22.43 -3.27 -27.38
N MET A 398 -22.24 -4.59 -27.55
CA MET A 398 -21.03 -5.18 -28.15
C MET A 398 -20.69 -4.65 -29.55
N GLN A 399 -21.69 -4.19 -30.30
CA GLN A 399 -21.54 -3.67 -31.67
C GLN A 399 -20.55 -2.51 -31.81
N ILE A 400 -20.33 -1.73 -30.74
CA ILE A 400 -19.38 -0.61 -30.73
C ILE A 400 -18.08 -1.01 -30.03
N LEU A 401 -18.20 -1.82 -28.99
CA LEU A 401 -17.07 -2.26 -28.18
C LEU A 401 -16.11 -3.13 -28.99
N GLU A 402 -16.63 -4.03 -29.84
CA GLU A 402 -15.78 -4.88 -30.69
C GLU A 402 -14.91 -4.09 -31.67
N PRO A 403 -15.45 -3.16 -32.51
CA PRO A 403 -14.60 -2.35 -33.39
C PRO A 403 -13.54 -1.53 -32.65
N ILE A 404 -13.87 -0.96 -31.48
CA ILE A 404 -12.91 -0.18 -30.68
C ILE A 404 -11.80 -1.08 -30.13
N GLN A 405 -12.16 -2.25 -29.62
CA GLN A 405 -11.19 -3.23 -29.13
C GLN A 405 -10.29 -3.72 -30.28
N GLN A 406 -10.86 -4.04 -31.44
CA GLN A 406 -10.10 -4.45 -32.62
C GLN A 406 -9.14 -3.35 -33.09
N ALA A 407 -9.57 -2.08 -33.10
CA ALA A 407 -8.71 -0.97 -33.44
C ALA A 407 -7.55 -0.79 -32.43
N SER A 408 -7.80 -1.03 -31.13
CA SER A 408 -6.77 -0.99 -30.09
C SER A 408 -5.78 -2.15 -30.24
N ILE A 409 -6.28 -3.36 -30.50
CA ILE A 409 -5.45 -4.56 -30.73
C ILE A 409 -4.60 -4.37 -31.99
N ALA A 410 -5.18 -3.85 -33.07
CA ALA A 410 -4.44 -3.58 -34.30
C ALA A 410 -3.29 -2.58 -34.07
N GLN A 411 -3.52 -1.52 -33.29
CA GLN A 411 -2.46 -0.57 -32.93
C GLN A 411 -1.35 -1.23 -32.08
N GLU A 412 -1.72 -2.07 -31.11
CA GLU A 412 -0.75 -2.83 -30.30
C GLU A 412 0.04 -3.85 -31.12
N GLU A 413 -0.62 -4.53 -32.07
CA GLU A 413 0.02 -5.45 -33.01
C GLU A 413 0.99 -4.71 -33.96
N ASP A 414 0.61 -3.55 -34.49
CA ASP A 414 1.46 -2.72 -35.34
C ASP A 414 2.71 -2.25 -34.59
N LEU A 415 2.55 -1.74 -33.36
CA LEU A 415 3.67 -1.38 -32.49
C LEU A 415 4.59 -2.59 -32.22
N THR A 416 4.00 -3.74 -31.91
CA THR A 416 4.75 -4.99 -31.68
C THR A 416 5.51 -5.42 -32.94
N ASN A 417 4.90 -5.31 -34.12
CA ASN A 417 5.51 -5.64 -35.39
C ASN A 417 6.66 -4.70 -35.74
N GLN A 418 6.52 -3.40 -35.46
CA GLN A 418 7.59 -2.41 -35.61
C GLN A 418 8.78 -2.74 -34.71
N GLU A 419 8.55 -3.05 -33.43
CA GLU A 419 9.62 -3.43 -32.51
C GLU A 419 10.32 -4.75 -32.90
N LYS A 420 9.55 -5.75 -33.37
CA LYS A 420 10.11 -6.99 -33.93
C LYS A 420 10.99 -6.70 -35.15
N GLN A 421 10.54 -5.85 -36.08
CA GLN A 421 11.33 -5.45 -37.25
C GLN A 421 12.59 -4.69 -36.87
N ASN A 422 12.51 -3.76 -35.91
CA ASN A 422 13.67 -3.03 -35.39
C ASN A 422 14.70 -3.98 -34.76
N THR A 423 14.23 -4.95 -33.97
CA THR A 423 15.08 -5.96 -33.35
C THR A 423 15.73 -6.87 -34.39
N ALA A 424 14.96 -7.34 -35.38
CA ALA A 424 15.48 -8.17 -36.47
C ALA A 424 16.50 -7.41 -37.33
N ARG A 425 16.26 -6.13 -37.65
CA ARG A 425 17.23 -5.28 -38.37
C ARG A 425 18.52 -5.11 -37.59
N LYS A 426 18.46 -4.82 -36.29
CA LYS A 426 19.65 -4.71 -35.42
C LYS A 426 20.41 -6.03 -35.32
N GLN A 427 19.71 -7.17 -35.21
CA GLN A 427 20.35 -8.49 -35.21
C GLN A 427 21.03 -8.81 -36.55
N ALA A 428 20.39 -8.48 -37.67
CA ALA A 428 20.97 -8.67 -39.01
C ALA A 428 22.23 -7.79 -39.23
N GLN A 429 22.18 -6.53 -38.79
CA GLN A 429 23.35 -5.64 -38.78
C GLN A 429 24.47 -6.22 -37.93
N LEU A 430 24.18 -6.62 -36.69
CA LEU A 430 25.16 -7.23 -35.79
C LEU A 430 25.82 -8.48 -36.40
N ASN A 431 25.03 -9.35 -37.04
CA ASN A 431 25.58 -10.56 -37.69
C ASN A 431 26.46 -10.22 -38.88
N THR A 432 26.10 -9.19 -39.65
CA THR A 432 26.91 -8.71 -40.78
C THR A 432 28.23 -8.11 -40.27
N GLU A 433 28.19 -7.33 -39.18
CA GLU A 433 29.37 -6.79 -38.52
C GLU A 433 30.26 -7.89 -37.95
N ILE A 434 29.70 -8.90 -37.27
CA ILE A 434 30.47 -10.06 -36.76
C ILE A 434 31.16 -10.80 -37.90
N SER A 435 30.44 -11.05 -39.01
CA SER A 435 31.01 -11.71 -40.19
C SER A 435 32.18 -10.88 -40.78
N LEU A 436 32.02 -9.56 -40.87
CA LEU A 436 33.09 -8.66 -41.33
C LEU A 436 34.29 -8.66 -40.38
N ILE A 437 34.05 -8.63 -39.06
CA ILE A 437 35.11 -8.73 -38.04
C ILE A 437 35.86 -10.06 -38.18
N GLN A 438 35.15 -11.16 -38.39
CA GLN A 438 35.78 -12.48 -38.57
C GLN A 438 36.62 -12.54 -39.85
N GLN A 439 36.10 -11.98 -40.97
CA GLN A 439 36.86 -11.87 -42.22
C GLN A 439 38.11 -11.00 -42.05
N LYS A 440 37.97 -9.85 -41.40
CA LYS A 440 39.11 -8.96 -41.07
C LYS A 440 40.09 -9.63 -40.12
N GLY A 441 39.62 -10.40 -39.15
CA GLY A 441 40.46 -11.18 -38.23
C GLY A 441 41.31 -12.20 -38.98
N GLN A 442 40.74 -12.92 -39.95
CA GLN A 442 41.48 -13.84 -40.82
C GLN A 442 42.51 -13.11 -41.70
N GLU A 443 42.12 -11.96 -42.27
CA GLU A 443 43.03 -11.12 -43.08
C GLU A 443 44.23 -10.64 -42.24
N VAL A 444 43.98 -10.11 -41.04
CA VAL A 444 45.03 -9.65 -40.10
C VAL A 444 45.92 -10.82 -39.66
N ALA A 445 45.36 -12.01 -39.40
CA ALA A 445 46.16 -13.18 -39.06
C ALA A 445 47.12 -13.57 -40.21
N GLN A 446 46.64 -13.59 -41.45
CA GLN A 446 47.45 -13.86 -42.63
C GLN A 446 48.52 -12.77 -42.87
N GLN A 447 48.16 -11.49 -42.69
CA GLN A 447 49.12 -10.39 -42.76
C GLN A 447 50.19 -10.52 -41.67
N THR A 448 49.82 -10.96 -40.47
CA THR A 448 50.74 -11.18 -39.35
C THR A 448 51.71 -12.32 -39.65
N GLU A 449 51.23 -13.44 -40.21
CA GLU A 449 52.07 -14.56 -40.65
C GLU A 449 53.07 -14.11 -41.73
N ARG A 450 52.60 -13.36 -42.74
CA ARG A 450 53.45 -12.82 -43.80
C ARG A 450 54.49 -11.86 -43.25
N LEU A 451 54.10 -10.93 -42.37
CA LEU A 451 55.01 -9.97 -41.76
C LEU A 451 56.06 -10.69 -40.89
N LYS A 452 55.65 -11.69 -40.11
CA LYS A 452 56.56 -12.52 -39.32
C LYS A 452 57.59 -13.23 -40.22
N ALA A 453 57.18 -13.78 -41.36
CA ALA A 453 58.10 -14.39 -42.32
C ALA A 453 59.08 -13.37 -42.93
N VAL A 454 58.60 -12.17 -43.28
CA VAL A 454 59.47 -11.09 -43.79
C VAL A 454 60.47 -10.61 -42.73
N ILE A 455 60.03 -10.42 -41.48
CA ILE A 455 60.91 -10.02 -40.37
C ILE A 455 61.97 -11.11 -40.12
N MET A 456 61.59 -12.38 -40.10
CA MET A 456 62.55 -13.49 -39.94
C MET A 456 63.57 -13.52 -41.08
N ALA A 457 63.13 -13.36 -42.33
CA ALA A 457 64.02 -13.32 -43.49
C ALA A 457 64.98 -12.11 -43.46
N GLU A 458 64.48 -10.92 -43.11
CA GLU A 458 65.34 -9.72 -42.98
C GLU A 458 66.30 -9.86 -41.79
N GLN A 459 65.86 -10.48 -40.69
CA GLN A 459 66.71 -10.77 -39.54
C GLN A 459 67.84 -11.73 -39.95
N GLU A 460 67.54 -12.85 -40.64
CA GLU A 460 68.56 -13.78 -41.13
C GLU A 460 69.55 -13.10 -42.09
N LYS A 461 69.05 -12.29 -43.03
CA LYS A 461 69.88 -11.51 -43.95
C LYS A 461 70.77 -10.53 -43.19
N SER A 462 70.25 -9.78 -42.21
CA SER A 462 71.03 -8.83 -41.41
C SER A 462 72.12 -9.54 -40.60
N VAL A 463 71.84 -10.73 -40.05
CA VAL A 463 72.83 -11.54 -39.34
C VAL A 463 73.93 -12.01 -40.31
N ALA A 464 73.57 -12.41 -41.53
CA ALA A 464 74.52 -12.82 -42.55
C ALA A 464 75.39 -11.66 -43.05
N GLU A 465 74.82 -10.46 -43.27
CA GLU A 465 75.57 -9.25 -43.65
C GLU A 465 76.55 -8.84 -42.54
N ILE A 466 76.10 -8.80 -41.28
CA ILE A 466 76.96 -8.51 -40.12
C ILE A 466 78.08 -9.56 -40.02
N ALA A 467 77.78 -10.84 -40.21
CA ALA A 467 78.79 -11.90 -40.23
C ALA A 467 79.80 -11.72 -41.38
N GLY A 468 79.35 -11.33 -42.57
CA GLY A 468 80.21 -11.04 -43.72
C GLY A 468 81.10 -9.81 -43.49
N GLU A 469 80.55 -8.72 -42.96
CA GLU A 469 81.30 -7.50 -42.62
C GLU A 469 82.33 -7.75 -41.52
N THR A 470 81.96 -8.50 -40.49
CA THR A 470 82.88 -8.86 -39.41
C THR A 470 84.02 -9.72 -39.93
N LEU A 471 83.75 -10.71 -40.79
CA LEU A 471 84.79 -11.50 -41.45
C LEU A 471 85.74 -10.61 -42.27
N LYS A 472 85.18 -9.70 -43.10
CA LYS A 472 85.98 -8.75 -43.88
C LYS A 472 86.87 -7.88 -42.99
N LYS A 473 86.33 -7.32 -41.90
CA LYS A 473 87.08 -6.53 -40.92
C LYS A 473 88.20 -7.35 -40.27
N VAL A 474 87.93 -8.60 -39.90
CA VAL A 474 88.97 -9.51 -39.35
C VAL A 474 90.07 -9.75 -40.39
N SER A 475 89.73 -10.06 -41.65
CA SER A 475 90.71 -10.27 -42.71
C SER A 475 91.52 -9.00 -43.03
N GLU A 476 90.91 -7.81 -42.98
CA GLU A 476 91.63 -6.53 -43.13
C GLU A 476 92.61 -6.28 -41.98
N ILE A 477 92.20 -6.56 -40.74
CA ILE A 477 93.07 -6.48 -39.56
C ILE A 477 94.23 -7.48 -39.70
N GLU A 478 93.98 -8.72 -40.12
CA GLU A 478 95.02 -9.73 -40.34
C GLU A 478 96.00 -9.33 -41.45
N LYS A 479 95.50 -8.79 -42.56
CA LYS A 479 96.34 -8.25 -43.64
C LYS A 479 97.21 -7.10 -43.13
N GLY A 480 96.63 -6.17 -42.35
CA GLY A 480 97.37 -5.10 -41.70
C GLY A 480 98.43 -5.62 -40.74
N ALA A 481 98.10 -6.61 -39.91
CA ALA A 481 99.02 -7.27 -38.99
C ALA A 481 100.16 -7.99 -39.74
N ALA A 482 99.85 -8.65 -40.86
CA ALA A 482 100.84 -9.31 -41.71
C ALA A 482 101.80 -8.30 -42.36
N ALA A 483 101.29 -7.16 -42.84
CA ALA A 483 102.12 -6.08 -43.37
C ALA A 483 103.06 -5.50 -42.30
N ILE A 484 102.54 -5.24 -41.09
CA ILE A 484 103.36 -4.78 -39.96
C ILE A 484 104.42 -5.83 -39.57
N ARG A 485 104.06 -7.12 -39.56
CA ARG A 485 105.03 -8.21 -39.32
C ARG A 485 106.12 -8.26 -40.40
N ALA A 486 105.76 -8.10 -41.67
CA ALA A 486 106.72 -8.07 -42.78
C ALA A 486 107.67 -6.87 -42.65
N GLU A 487 107.15 -5.68 -42.36
CA GLU A 487 107.97 -4.49 -42.11
C GLU A 487 108.90 -4.68 -40.90
N LYS A 488 108.40 -5.27 -39.81
CA LYS A 488 109.21 -5.60 -38.63
C LYS A 488 110.38 -6.52 -39.02
N THR A 489 110.12 -7.59 -39.77
CA THR A 489 111.16 -8.51 -40.25
C THR A 489 112.16 -7.82 -41.17
N MET A 490 111.70 -6.98 -42.10
CA MET A 490 112.56 -6.21 -43.00
C MET A 490 113.43 -5.20 -42.24
N LYS A 491 112.86 -4.47 -41.27
CA LYS A 491 113.61 -3.53 -40.42
C LYS A 491 114.65 -4.25 -39.57
N ILE A 492 114.29 -5.36 -38.92
CA ILE A 492 115.22 -6.20 -38.16
C ILE A 492 116.32 -6.76 -39.07
N GLY A 493 115.96 -7.25 -40.26
CA GLY A 493 116.89 -7.78 -41.26
C GLY A 493 117.89 -6.72 -41.74
N LYS A 494 117.40 -5.53 -42.11
CA LYS A 494 118.26 -4.38 -42.49
C LYS A 494 119.17 -3.96 -41.34
N ALA A 495 118.64 -3.84 -40.12
CA ALA A 495 119.44 -3.49 -38.95
C ALA A 495 120.55 -4.51 -38.69
N ARG A 496 120.25 -5.82 -38.76
CA ARG A 496 121.26 -6.89 -38.63
C ARG A 496 122.31 -6.82 -39.74
N ALA A 497 121.89 -6.64 -41.00
CA ALA A 497 122.81 -6.52 -42.12
C ALA A 497 123.73 -5.29 -41.99
N GLU A 498 123.18 -4.16 -41.51
CA GLU A 498 123.95 -2.94 -41.27
C GLU A 498 124.96 -3.10 -40.12
N VAL A 499 124.57 -3.81 -39.05
CA VAL A 499 125.49 -4.19 -37.96
C VAL A 499 126.63 -5.05 -38.50
N VAL A 500 126.34 -6.09 -39.30
CA VAL A 500 127.37 -6.94 -39.91
C VAL A 500 128.28 -6.14 -40.83
N LYS A 501 127.72 -5.28 -41.70
CA LYS A 501 128.50 -4.44 -42.61
C LYS A 501 129.44 -3.49 -41.86
N LYS A 502 128.99 -2.88 -40.75
CA LYS A 502 129.83 -2.02 -39.90
C LYS A 502 130.92 -2.84 -39.20
N VAL A 503 130.58 -3.97 -38.59
CA VAL A 503 131.56 -4.81 -37.86
C VAL A 503 132.60 -5.42 -38.80
N GLU A 504 132.17 -6.07 -39.89
CA GLU A 504 133.08 -6.69 -40.86
C GLU A 504 133.84 -5.64 -41.69
N GLY A 505 133.23 -4.49 -41.99
CA GLY A 505 133.91 -3.37 -42.64
C GLY A 505 135.05 -2.80 -41.80
N GLU A 506 134.84 -2.64 -40.49
CA GLU A 506 135.91 -2.22 -39.56
C GLU A 506 136.96 -3.32 -39.36
N LYS A 507 136.58 -4.61 -39.35
CA LYS A 507 137.57 -5.71 -39.40
C LYS A 507 138.41 -5.67 -40.68
N ALA A 508 137.80 -5.47 -41.84
CA ALA A 508 138.48 -5.35 -43.12
C ALA A 508 139.44 -4.16 -43.15
N LYS A 509 139.03 -3.00 -42.64
CA LYS A 509 139.96 -1.87 -42.43
C LYS A 509 141.10 -2.22 -41.49
N GLY A 510 140.83 -2.96 -40.41
CA GLY A 510 141.85 -3.49 -39.52
C GLY A 510 142.84 -4.42 -40.23
N PHE A 511 142.39 -5.25 -41.17
CA PHE A 511 143.25 -6.06 -42.02
C PHE A 511 144.07 -5.23 -43.00
N ILE A 512 143.48 -4.20 -43.63
CA ILE A 512 144.19 -3.27 -44.53
C ILE A 512 145.32 -2.56 -43.78
N LEU A 513 145.05 -2.02 -42.59
CA LEU A 513 146.07 -1.37 -41.74
C LEU A 513 147.20 -2.34 -41.34
N ARG A 514 146.89 -3.61 -41.10
CA ARG A 514 147.91 -4.64 -40.83
C ARG A 514 148.74 -4.99 -42.07
N ALA A 515 148.12 -5.03 -43.25
CA ALA A 515 148.82 -5.26 -44.52
C ALA A 515 149.74 -4.07 -44.88
N GLU A 516 149.28 -2.83 -44.66
CA GLU A 516 150.09 -1.61 -44.83
C GLU A 516 151.31 -1.61 -43.90
N ALA A 517 151.16 -2.07 -42.65
CA ALA A 517 152.27 -2.15 -41.70
C ALA A 517 153.38 -3.15 -42.10
N LEU A 518 153.07 -4.19 -42.88
CA LEU A 518 154.05 -5.16 -43.39
C LEU A 518 154.68 -4.76 -44.74
N GLY A 519 154.19 -3.70 -45.40
CA GLY A 519 154.78 -3.15 -46.63
C GLY A 519 154.55 -3.98 -47.91
N ASP A 520 154.07 -5.21 -47.82
CA ASP A 520 153.76 -6.08 -48.98
C ASP A 520 152.54 -6.99 -48.69
N PRO A 521 151.44 -6.89 -49.49
CA PRO A 521 150.26 -7.75 -49.38
C PRO A 521 150.56 -9.25 -49.48
N GLN A 522 151.57 -9.65 -50.26
CA GLN A 522 151.94 -11.06 -50.36
C GLN A 522 152.58 -11.56 -49.06
N ALA A 523 153.40 -10.74 -48.40
CA ALA A 523 154.04 -11.10 -47.12
C ALA A 523 153.01 -11.30 -45.98
N PHE A 524 151.98 -10.46 -45.90
CA PHE A 524 150.91 -10.63 -44.90
C PHE A 524 150.13 -11.94 -45.10
N SER A 525 149.81 -12.30 -46.36
CA SER A 525 149.12 -13.55 -46.65
C SER A 525 149.95 -14.78 -46.27
N LEU A 526 151.27 -14.74 -46.50
CA LEU A 526 152.19 -15.81 -46.11
C LEU A 526 152.37 -15.90 -44.60
N TRP A 527 152.41 -14.77 -43.89
CA TRP A 527 152.46 -14.72 -42.42
C TRP A 527 151.15 -15.22 -41.79
N GLU A 528 149.99 -14.78 -42.29
CA GLU A 528 148.68 -15.26 -41.80
C GLU A 528 148.50 -16.75 -42.11
N PHE A 529 148.95 -17.22 -43.28
CA PHE A 529 148.95 -18.63 -43.65
C PHE A 529 149.87 -19.45 -42.75
N ALA A 530 151.10 -19.00 -42.48
CA ALA A 530 152.02 -19.66 -41.56
C ALA A 530 151.50 -19.65 -40.11
N GLY A 531 150.86 -18.57 -39.67
CA GLY A 531 150.28 -18.45 -38.32
C GLY A 531 148.97 -19.20 -38.12
N ARG A 532 148.23 -19.49 -39.20
CA ARG A 532 146.97 -20.28 -39.16
C ARG A 532 147.12 -21.72 -39.64
N LEU A 533 148.28 -22.09 -40.18
CA LEU A 533 148.59 -23.48 -40.51
C LEU A 533 148.52 -24.30 -39.23
N ASN A 534 147.58 -25.26 -39.22
CA ASN A 534 147.49 -26.24 -38.15
C ASN A 534 148.86 -26.95 -38.06
N PRO A 535 149.56 -26.93 -36.91
CA PRO A 535 150.92 -27.46 -36.77
C PRO A 535 151.07 -28.97 -37.07
N GLU A 536 149.98 -29.67 -37.42
CA GLU A 536 149.94 -31.12 -37.65
C GLU A 536 149.89 -31.57 -39.14
N ILE A 537 149.93 -30.68 -40.13
CA ILE A 537 149.75 -31.06 -41.56
C ILE A 537 151.05 -31.64 -42.19
N LYS A 538 150.97 -32.86 -42.76
CA LYS A 538 151.99 -33.49 -43.63
C LYS A 538 151.43 -33.67 -45.05
N VAL A 539 152.13 -33.14 -46.07
CA VAL A 539 151.70 -33.20 -47.48
C VAL A 539 152.53 -34.24 -48.24
N ASN A 540 151.87 -35.21 -48.87
CA ASN A 540 152.50 -36.27 -49.66
C ASN A 540 152.10 -36.09 -51.14
N LEU A 541 153.06 -36.02 -52.06
CA LEU A 541 152.84 -35.70 -53.47
C LEU A 541 153.15 -36.94 -54.34
N ILE A 542 152.23 -37.38 -55.22
CA ILE A 542 152.48 -38.46 -56.18
C ILE A 542 152.02 -38.02 -57.58
N HIS A 543 152.92 -38.11 -58.55
CA HIS A 543 152.80 -37.69 -59.96
C HIS A 543 152.48 -38.90 -60.88
N ALA A 544 151.85 -38.65 -62.04
CA ALA A 544 151.19 -39.65 -62.90
C ALA A 544 151.92 -39.88 -64.26
N GLY A 545 151.97 -41.14 -64.71
CA GLY A 545 152.41 -41.55 -66.07
C GLY A 545 152.21 -43.05 -66.35
N GLU A 546 151.91 -43.41 -67.60
CA GLU A 546 151.45 -44.73 -68.08
C GLU A 546 152.48 -45.88 -67.95
N GLY A 547 152.03 -47.03 -67.42
CA GLY A 547 152.67 -48.34 -67.60
C GLY A 547 153.45 -48.92 -66.40
N THR A 548 152.84 -49.91 -65.74
CA THR A 548 153.37 -50.91 -64.78
C THR A 548 153.81 -50.52 -63.36
N LEU A 549 153.18 -51.22 -62.39
CA LEU A 549 153.65 -51.70 -61.07
C LEU A 549 154.44 -50.77 -60.12
N TRP A 550 153.73 -50.25 -59.12
CA TRP A 550 154.02 -50.17 -57.68
C TRP A 550 155.50 -50.23 -57.23
N THR A 551 156.01 -49.20 -56.55
CA THR A 551 156.22 -49.10 -55.08
C THR A 551 157.15 -47.93 -54.70
N ASP A 552 156.67 -47.18 -53.70
CA ASP A 552 157.32 -46.56 -52.52
C ASP A 552 158.77 -46.01 -52.50
N LEU A 553 158.95 -45.07 -51.56
CA LEU A 553 160.16 -44.54 -50.90
C LEU A 553 160.74 -43.18 -51.33
N GLU A 554 160.42 -42.18 -50.49
CA GLU A 554 161.37 -41.42 -49.63
C GLU A 554 162.46 -40.48 -50.22
N LYS A 555 162.47 -39.26 -49.65
CA LYS A 555 163.61 -38.36 -49.35
C LYS A 555 164.12 -37.41 -50.43
N ALA A 556 163.83 -36.12 -50.23
CA ALA A 556 164.78 -35.03 -49.92
C ALA A 556 164.40 -33.70 -50.59
N GLY A 557 164.33 -32.64 -49.79
CA GLY A 557 163.99 -31.27 -50.21
C GLY A 557 165.22 -30.42 -50.60
N MET A 558 165.10 -29.11 -50.28
CA MET A 558 166.05 -27.99 -50.41
C MET A 558 165.67 -27.02 -51.54
N GLY A 559 165.76 -25.70 -51.39
CA GLY A 559 166.34 -24.88 -50.33
C GLY A 559 166.60 -23.47 -50.87
N GLU A 560 166.57 -22.46 -50.01
CA GLU A 560 167.29 -21.22 -50.28
C GLU A 560 168.78 -21.55 -50.46
N LEU A 561 169.32 -21.30 -51.65
CA LEU A 561 170.76 -21.17 -51.89
C LEU A 561 171.02 -19.90 -52.68
N GLY A 562 171.70 -18.96 -52.02
CA GLY A 562 172.55 -17.95 -52.63
C GLY A 562 172.09 -16.53 -52.32
N GLY A 563 172.81 -15.69 -51.56
CA GLY A 563 174.13 -15.81 -50.96
C GLY A 563 174.61 -14.40 -50.56
N GLY A 564 175.48 -14.27 -49.55
CA GLY A 564 176.12 -12.99 -49.22
C GLY A 564 176.62 -12.82 -47.78
N ALA A 565 177.57 -13.66 -47.38
CA ALA A 565 178.60 -13.47 -46.35
C ALA A 565 178.48 -12.34 -45.27
N ILE A 566 178.48 -12.80 -43.98
CA ILE A 566 179.43 -12.40 -42.91
C ILE A 566 179.19 -11.01 -42.22
N LEU A 567 178.60 -10.95 -41.02
CA LEU A 567 179.27 -11.04 -39.69
C LEU A 567 178.41 -10.59 -38.49
N GLN A 568 178.35 -11.49 -37.51
CA GLN A 568 178.44 -11.31 -36.04
C GLN A 568 177.41 -10.50 -35.22
N LYS A 569 176.92 -11.27 -34.23
CA LYS A 569 176.70 -10.94 -32.80
C LYS A 569 175.36 -10.32 -32.38
N LYS A 570 174.64 -11.18 -31.65
CA LYS A 570 174.08 -11.00 -30.29
C LYS A 570 172.91 -10.03 -30.09
N GLY A 571 171.87 -10.59 -29.47
CA GLY A 571 170.95 -9.93 -28.55
C GLY A 571 169.79 -9.22 -29.25
N ARG A 572 168.56 -9.30 -28.75
CA ARG A 572 168.09 -9.62 -27.40
C ARG A 572 166.63 -10.02 -27.46
#